data_AF-A0A6F9BE75-F1
#
_entry.id   AF-A0A6F9BE75-F1
#
_cell.length_a   1.000
_cell.length_b   1.000
_cell.length_c   1.000
_cell.angle_alpha   90.00
_cell.angle_beta   90.00
_cell.angle_gamma   90.00
#
_symmetry.space_group_name_H-M   'P 1'
#
loop_
_entity.id
_entity.type
_entity.pdbx_description
1 polymer ?
#
loop_
_entity_poly.entity_id
_entity_poly.type
_entity_poly.pdbx_seq_one_letter_code
_entity_poly.pdbx_strand_id
1 'polypeptide(L)'
;IDPKTGAALAKHSGTVVVYYRLEGGQQALREVKVESPAIPELYPPEDRFLTNWPDAPDYTVPVELYTSPVNTAQCSLFQREAIEKLQPEAELRCSLHFSAPYLQLNTLQAVIVATPHYDLDTGEYSCRVSVRPQSDSVLHLLSSLSLSVSLSASLRGQSPIPILPLSALSLPLSGRLVQLPYLPAFHCPVSFLVLSALQPVAEFSVLGTKEVLSALRFHSDSTDVLLSEPSQSDGRLVLSVYISTSWVKGQALPPPANITLSSHLTPQTHVLMVYITADSEVKIVMATTATLFIVARSRTVRFSPWIRPSSPDTERILRRRNWLWST
;
A
#
# COMPACT_ATOMS: atom_id res chain seq x y z
N ILE A 1 -24.02 -25.35 -3.55
CA ILE A 1 -23.85 -26.25 -4.71
C ILE A 1 -24.49 -25.56 -5.91
N ASP A 2 -23.76 -25.38 -7.00
CA ASP A 2 -24.30 -24.90 -8.26
C ASP A 2 -25.06 -26.03 -8.95
N PRO A 3 -26.36 -25.85 -9.25
CA PRO A 3 -27.21 -26.94 -9.74
C PRO A 3 -26.91 -27.36 -11.18
N LYS A 4 -26.17 -26.55 -11.96
CA LYS A 4 -25.87 -26.86 -13.36
C LYS A 4 -24.56 -27.62 -13.51
N THR A 5 -23.56 -27.25 -12.72
CA THR A 5 -22.19 -27.72 -12.86
C THR A 5 -21.77 -28.70 -11.77
N GLY A 6 -22.54 -28.77 -10.68
CA GLY A 6 -22.22 -29.58 -9.50
C GLY A 6 -21.14 -28.98 -8.61
N ALA A 7 -20.59 -27.80 -8.94
CA ALA A 7 -19.58 -27.14 -8.13
C ALA A 7 -20.12 -26.83 -6.72
N ALA A 8 -19.32 -27.09 -5.69
CA ALA A 8 -19.74 -26.95 -4.31
C ALA A 8 -18.58 -26.49 -3.43
N LEU A 9 -18.92 -25.69 -2.42
CA LEU A 9 -18.00 -25.26 -1.37
C LEU A 9 -18.50 -25.83 -0.04
N ALA A 10 -17.62 -26.58 0.62
CA ALA A 10 -17.88 -27.08 1.97
C ALA A 10 -17.51 -26.01 3.00
N LYS A 11 -18.47 -25.66 3.88
CA LYS A 11 -18.27 -24.65 4.93
C LYS A 11 -18.04 -25.26 6.31
N HIS A 12 -18.53 -26.48 6.52
CA HIS A 12 -18.44 -27.20 7.78
C HIS A 12 -18.06 -28.65 7.50
N SER A 13 -17.43 -29.29 8.47
CA SER A 13 -17.20 -30.72 8.44
C SER A 13 -18.46 -31.50 8.73
N GLY A 14 -18.50 -32.75 8.28
CA GLY A 14 -19.64 -33.64 8.41
C GLY A 14 -19.95 -34.39 7.13
N THR A 15 -21.09 -35.06 7.13
CA THR A 15 -21.53 -35.88 6.01
C THR A 15 -22.81 -35.28 5.44
N VAL A 16 -22.85 -35.09 4.12
CA VAL A 16 -24.05 -34.65 3.40
C VAL A 16 -24.35 -35.60 2.25
N VAL A 17 -25.62 -35.91 2.05
CA VAL A 17 -26.08 -36.68 0.88
C VAL A 17 -26.58 -35.71 -0.17
N VAL A 18 -25.96 -35.75 -1.35
CA VAL A 18 -26.31 -34.93 -2.51
C VAL A 18 -27.13 -35.78 -3.48
N TYR A 19 -28.35 -35.33 -3.77
CA TYR A 19 -29.22 -35.93 -4.77
C TYR A 19 -29.05 -35.20 -6.10
N TYR A 20 -28.91 -35.95 -7.20
CA TYR A 20 -28.75 -35.39 -8.54
C TYR A 20 -29.52 -36.22 -9.57
N ARG A 21 -29.84 -35.58 -10.70
CA ARG A 21 -30.56 -36.23 -11.81
C ARG A 21 -29.59 -36.55 -12.93
N LEU A 22 -29.70 -37.77 -13.45
CA LEU A 22 -29.01 -38.22 -14.65
C LEU A 22 -29.83 -37.87 -15.89
N GLU A 23 -29.18 -37.88 -17.05
CA GLU A 23 -29.89 -37.85 -18.32
C GLU A 23 -30.87 -39.04 -18.40
N GLY A 24 -32.11 -38.77 -18.80
CA GLY A 24 -33.19 -39.77 -18.75
C GLY A 24 -34.07 -39.73 -17.48
N GLY A 25 -33.86 -38.77 -16.58
CA GLY A 25 -34.78 -38.48 -15.46
C GLY A 25 -34.62 -39.36 -14.23
N GLN A 26 -33.66 -40.29 -14.24
CA GLN A 26 -33.30 -41.09 -13.07
C GLN A 26 -32.66 -40.21 -11.98
N GLN A 27 -32.97 -40.49 -10.71
CA GLN A 27 -32.36 -39.84 -9.56
C GLN A 27 -31.26 -40.74 -8.99
N ALA A 28 -30.12 -40.14 -8.67
CA ALA A 28 -29.01 -40.77 -7.99
C ALA A 28 -28.65 -39.97 -6.74
N LEU A 29 -27.96 -40.61 -5.80
CA LEU A 29 -27.45 -39.98 -4.60
C LEU A 29 -25.95 -40.22 -4.45
N ARG A 30 -25.26 -39.26 -3.87
CA ARG A 30 -23.83 -39.34 -3.52
C ARG A 30 -23.68 -38.86 -2.08
N GLU A 31 -23.12 -39.71 -1.23
CA GLU A 31 -22.67 -39.29 0.09
C GLU A 31 -21.32 -38.58 -0.03
N VAL A 32 -21.23 -37.39 0.53
CA VAL A 32 -20.02 -36.55 0.55
C VAL A 32 -19.66 -36.32 2.01
N LYS A 33 -18.49 -36.83 2.40
CA LYS A 33 -17.92 -36.63 3.74
C LYS A 33 -16.83 -35.55 3.66
N VAL A 34 -16.95 -34.54 4.50
CA VAL A 34 -16.00 -33.44 4.65
C VAL A 34 -15.36 -33.57 6.02
N GLU A 35 -14.04 -33.71 6.05
CA GLU A 35 -13.28 -33.79 7.29
C GLU A 35 -13.12 -32.42 7.94
N SER A 36 -12.88 -32.41 9.26
CA SER A 36 -12.58 -31.17 9.97
C SER A 36 -11.27 -30.59 9.43
N PRO A 37 -11.26 -29.30 9.03
CA PRO A 37 -10.05 -28.71 8.48
C PRO A 37 -8.95 -28.64 9.55
N ALA A 38 -7.73 -28.97 9.15
CA ALA A 38 -6.56 -28.76 9.98
C ALA A 38 -6.30 -27.25 10.18
N ILE A 39 -5.51 -26.91 11.21
CA ILE A 39 -5.05 -25.53 11.41
C ILE A 39 -4.21 -25.14 10.18
N PRO A 40 -4.50 -24.01 9.51
CA PRO A 40 -3.77 -23.61 8.32
C PRO A 40 -2.29 -23.35 8.61
N GLU A 41 -1.41 -23.77 7.71
CA GLU A 41 0.01 -23.39 7.74
C GLU A 41 0.32 -22.29 6.75
N LEU A 42 1.22 -21.39 7.15
CA LEU A 42 1.59 -20.19 6.39
C LEU A 42 3.06 -20.27 6.00
N TYR A 43 3.36 -19.98 4.74
CA TYR A 43 4.72 -20.00 4.20
C TYR A 43 5.11 -18.63 3.64
N PRO A 44 5.60 -17.70 4.48
CA PRO A 44 6.04 -16.39 4.00
C PRO A 44 7.19 -16.54 2.99
N PRO A 45 7.18 -15.77 1.88
CA PRO A 45 8.33 -15.70 0.98
C PRO A 45 9.60 -15.26 1.72
N GLU A 46 10.72 -15.92 1.47
CA GLU A 46 12.02 -15.60 2.11
C GLU A 46 12.85 -14.59 1.30
N ASP A 47 12.48 -14.35 0.05
CA ASP A 47 13.23 -13.56 -0.93
C ASP A 47 12.89 -12.06 -0.90
N ARG A 48 11.89 -11.65 -0.11
CA ARG A 48 11.43 -10.26 -0.04
C ARG A 48 10.91 -9.87 1.34
N PHE A 49 10.94 -8.57 1.62
CA PHE A 49 10.38 -7.99 2.83
C PHE A 49 8.99 -7.42 2.59
N LEU A 50 8.10 -7.56 3.57
CA LEU A 50 6.90 -6.73 3.69
C LEU A 50 7.32 -5.29 3.99
N THR A 51 6.69 -4.32 3.35
CA THR A 51 6.94 -2.89 3.58
C THR A 51 5.63 -2.13 3.68
N ASN A 52 5.64 -0.91 4.23
CA ASN A 52 4.49 -0.01 4.25
C ASN A 52 4.53 1.02 3.11
N TRP A 53 5.24 0.73 2.02
CA TRP A 53 5.25 1.56 0.81
C TRP A 53 3.98 1.34 -0.03
N PRO A 54 3.17 2.37 -0.33
CA PRO A 54 1.89 2.21 -1.03
C PRO A 54 1.98 1.60 -2.43
N ASP A 55 3.06 1.87 -3.18
CA ASP A 55 3.23 1.35 -4.54
C ASP A 55 3.96 -0.01 -4.58
N ALA A 56 4.18 -0.64 -3.41
CA ALA A 56 4.74 -1.98 -3.35
C ALA A 56 3.70 -3.01 -3.85
N PRO A 57 4.13 -4.09 -4.54
CA PRO A 57 3.23 -5.17 -4.90
C PRO A 57 2.75 -5.93 -3.66
N ASP A 58 1.58 -6.54 -3.76
CA ASP A 58 0.99 -7.33 -2.68
C ASP A 58 1.95 -8.41 -2.15
N TYR A 59 2.08 -8.46 -0.83
CA TYR A 59 2.84 -9.49 -0.14
C TYR A 59 1.95 -10.72 0.08
N THR A 60 2.07 -11.69 -0.81
CA THR A 60 1.24 -12.90 -0.86
C THR A 60 1.92 -14.01 -0.07
N VAL A 61 1.20 -14.56 0.91
CA VAL A 61 1.62 -15.68 1.75
C VAL A 61 0.74 -16.89 1.43
N PRO A 62 1.28 -17.93 0.79
CA PRO A 62 0.59 -19.20 0.59
C PRO A 62 0.07 -19.80 1.90
N VAL A 63 -1.11 -20.41 1.82
CA VAL A 63 -1.77 -21.11 2.92
C VAL A 63 -1.99 -22.56 2.55
N GLU A 64 -1.40 -23.47 3.32
CA GLU A 64 -1.64 -24.91 3.17
C GLU A 64 -2.73 -25.36 4.14
N LEU A 65 -3.74 -26.04 3.60
CA LEU A 65 -4.89 -26.55 4.36
C LEU A 65 -4.84 -28.06 4.59
N TYR A 66 -3.73 -28.72 4.22
CA TYR A 66 -3.54 -30.18 4.26
C TYR A 66 -4.66 -31.00 3.58
N THR A 67 -5.40 -30.37 2.68
CA THR A 67 -6.36 -31.01 1.80
C THR A 67 -5.65 -31.33 0.50
N SER A 68 -5.67 -32.58 0.04
CA SER A 68 -5.11 -32.96 -1.26
C SER A 68 -5.68 -32.03 -2.35
N PRO A 69 -4.85 -31.16 -2.97
CA PRO A 69 -5.33 -30.31 -4.03
C PRO A 69 -5.49 -31.21 -5.26
N VAL A 70 -6.70 -31.72 -5.46
CA VAL A 70 -7.08 -32.21 -6.78
C VAL A 70 -7.25 -30.95 -7.63
N ASN A 71 -6.18 -30.65 -8.36
CA ASN A 71 -5.96 -29.47 -9.19
C ASN A 71 -7.26 -29.00 -9.88
N THR A 72 -7.70 -27.76 -9.60
CA THR A 72 -8.85 -27.12 -10.29
C THR A 72 -8.58 -26.90 -11.78
N ALA A 73 -7.34 -27.13 -12.24
CA ALA A 73 -6.99 -27.25 -13.64
C ALA A 73 -7.83 -28.29 -14.42
N GLN A 74 -8.51 -29.22 -13.75
CA GLN A 74 -9.44 -30.17 -14.37
C GLN A 74 -10.90 -29.66 -14.46
N CYS A 75 -11.19 -28.47 -13.94
CA CYS A 75 -12.53 -27.89 -14.00
C CYS A 75 -12.84 -27.27 -15.36
N SER A 76 -14.04 -27.53 -15.88
CA SER A 76 -14.56 -26.84 -17.07
C SER A 76 -14.78 -25.34 -16.83
N LEU A 77 -14.87 -24.54 -17.90
CA LEU A 77 -15.14 -23.09 -17.80
C LEU A 77 -16.42 -22.79 -16.98
N PHE A 78 -17.49 -23.55 -17.21
CA PHE A 78 -18.74 -23.38 -16.44
C PHE A 78 -18.54 -23.68 -14.95
N GLN A 79 -17.75 -24.70 -14.61
CA GLN A 79 -17.42 -25.00 -13.21
C GLN A 79 -16.58 -23.90 -12.58
N ARG A 80 -15.63 -23.31 -13.31
CA ARG A 80 -14.82 -22.18 -12.83
C ARG A 80 -15.68 -20.96 -12.49
N GLU A 81 -16.58 -20.57 -13.39
CA GLU A 81 -17.54 -19.48 -13.14
C GLU A 81 -18.47 -19.76 -11.95
N ALA A 82 -18.83 -21.03 -11.75
CA ALA A 82 -19.64 -21.43 -10.60
C ALA A 82 -18.84 -21.35 -9.29
N ILE A 83 -17.57 -21.77 -9.28
CA ILE A 83 -16.68 -21.69 -8.11
C ILE A 83 -16.42 -20.24 -7.73
N GLU A 84 -16.16 -19.36 -8.69
CA GLU A 84 -15.96 -17.93 -8.44
C GLU A 84 -17.16 -17.31 -7.70
N LYS A 85 -18.39 -17.68 -8.10
CA LYS A 85 -19.62 -17.23 -7.42
C LYS A 85 -19.80 -17.80 -6.02
N LEU A 86 -19.14 -18.91 -5.69
CA LEU A 86 -19.17 -19.50 -4.34
C LEU A 86 -18.24 -18.79 -3.37
N GLN A 87 -17.32 -17.95 -3.85
CA GLN A 87 -16.35 -17.16 -3.07
C GLN A 87 -15.58 -18.01 -2.03
N PRO A 88 -14.77 -18.99 -2.47
CA PRO A 88 -14.01 -19.84 -1.55
C PRO A 88 -13.15 -19.04 -0.56
N GLU A 89 -12.58 -17.91 -1.02
CA GLU A 89 -11.77 -16.99 -0.23
C GLU A 89 -12.51 -16.44 1.01
N ALA A 90 -13.84 -16.36 0.99
CA ALA A 90 -14.62 -15.85 2.11
C ALA A 90 -14.63 -16.80 3.32
N GLU A 91 -14.25 -18.07 3.14
CA GLU A 91 -14.11 -19.04 4.23
C GLU A 91 -12.75 -18.95 4.93
N LEU A 92 -11.77 -18.28 4.32
CA LEU A 92 -10.46 -18.00 4.90
C LEU A 92 -10.46 -16.63 5.58
N ARG A 93 -9.99 -16.58 6.82
CA ARG A 93 -9.78 -15.34 7.57
C ARG A 93 -8.29 -15.13 7.80
N CYS A 94 -7.74 -14.13 7.13
CA CYS A 94 -6.39 -13.63 7.38
C CYS A 94 -6.44 -12.49 8.40
N SER A 95 -5.51 -12.44 9.35
CA SER A 95 -5.44 -11.37 10.35
C SER A 95 -3.99 -10.99 10.63
N LEU A 96 -3.72 -9.69 10.65
CA LEU A 96 -2.42 -9.11 10.97
C LEU A 96 -2.36 -8.73 12.44
N HIS A 97 -1.19 -8.96 13.03
CA HIS A 97 -0.87 -8.64 14.41
C HIS A 97 0.42 -7.83 14.41
N PHE A 98 0.43 -6.70 15.12
CA PHE A 98 1.57 -5.79 15.14
C PHE A 98 2.14 -5.71 16.55
N SER A 99 3.46 -5.83 16.70
CA SER A 99 4.14 -5.48 17.95
C SER A 99 4.43 -3.98 17.99
N ALA A 100 3.36 -3.18 18.03
CA ALA A 100 3.46 -1.72 18.07
C ALA A 100 2.83 -1.17 19.35
N PRO A 101 3.27 0.00 19.86
CA PRO A 101 2.57 0.66 20.95
C PRO A 101 1.14 1.00 20.53
N TYR A 102 0.22 1.03 21.50
CA TYR A 102 -1.23 1.10 21.25
C TYR A 102 -1.64 2.28 20.34
N LEU A 103 -0.97 3.43 20.49
CA LEU A 103 -1.27 4.65 19.73
C LEU A 103 -1.04 4.48 18.22
N GLN A 104 -0.11 3.63 17.81
CA GLN A 104 0.25 3.40 16.40
C GLN A 104 -0.50 2.21 15.78
N LEU A 105 -1.17 1.39 16.59
CA LEU A 105 -1.86 0.18 16.13
C LEU A 105 -2.97 0.49 15.11
N ASN A 106 -3.78 1.50 15.40
CA ASN A 106 -4.87 1.91 14.50
C ASN A 106 -4.34 2.41 13.15
N THR A 107 -3.23 3.15 13.17
CA THR A 107 -2.56 3.62 11.96
C THR A 107 -2.05 2.45 11.13
N LEU A 108 -1.39 1.47 11.76
CA LEU A 108 -0.89 0.28 11.08
C LEU A 108 -2.01 -0.56 10.47
N GLN A 109 -3.12 -0.76 11.21
CA GLN A 109 -4.29 -1.50 10.71
C GLN A 109 -5.01 -0.79 9.57
N ALA A 110 -4.92 0.54 9.51
CA ALA A 110 -5.47 1.33 8.39
C ALA A 110 -4.58 1.27 7.15
N VAL A 111 -3.26 1.17 7.33
CA VAL A 111 -2.26 1.18 6.25
C VAL A 111 -2.02 -0.21 5.68
N ILE A 112 -1.78 -1.21 6.53
CA ILE A 112 -1.41 -2.57 6.10
C ILE A 112 -2.59 -3.50 6.34
N VAL A 113 -3.11 -4.08 5.26
CA VAL A 113 -4.34 -4.88 5.30
C VAL A 113 -4.09 -6.25 4.68
N ALA A 114 -4.46 -7.31 5.41
CA ALA A 114 -4.50 -8.66 4.88
C ALA A 114 -5.88 -9.00 4.34
N THR A 115 -5.92 -9.58 3.15
CA THR A 115 -7.12 -10.08 2.49
C THR A 115 -6.93 -11.55 2.11
N PRO A 116 -7.96 -12.39 2.26
CA PRO A 116 -7.89 -13.76 1.77
C PRO A 116 -7.95 -13.76 0.24
N HIS A 117 -7.28 -14.73 -0.37
CA HIS A 117 -7.31 -14.95 -1.80
C HIS A 117 -7.36 -16.45 -2.10
N TYR A 118 -8.12 -16.78 -3.14
CA TYR A 118 -8.20 -18.12 -3.70
C TYR A 118 -7.84 -18.05 -5.18
N ASP A 119 -6.85 -18.85 -5.57
CA ASP A 119 -6.44 -18.97 -6.96
C ASP A 119 -7.27 -20.06 -7.64
N LEU A 120 -8.07 -19.68 -8.64
CA LEU A 120 -8.93 -20.61 -9.38
C LEU A 120 -8.13 -21.55 -10.29
N ASP A 121 -6.91 -21.18 -10.69
CA ASP A 121 -6.09 -21.96 -11.60
C ASP A 121 -5.35 -23.08 -10.87
N THR A 122 -4.79 -22.80 -9.69
CA THR A 122 -4.06 -23.77 -8.87
C THR A 122 -4.95 -24.44 -7.82
N GLY A 123 -6.05 -23.79 -7.43
CA GLY A 123 -6.91 -24.22 -6.34
C GLY A 123 -6.32 -23.92 -4.94
N GLU A 124 -5.31 -23.07 -4.87
CA GLU A 124 -4.59 -22.75 -3.63
C GLU A 124 -5.15 -21.52 -2.93
N TYR A 125 -5.06 -21.53 -1.60
CA TYR A 125 -5.40 -20.39 -0.76
C TYR A 125 -4.15 -19.58 -0.44
N SER A 126 -4.31 -18.26 -0.33
CA SER A 126 -3.26 -17.37 0.13
C SER A 126 -3.81 -16.18 0.91
N CYS A 127 -2.98 -15.58 1.74
CA CYS A 127 -3.24 -14.29 2.37
C CYS A 127 -2.44 -13.21 1.64
N ARG A 128 -3.13 -12.24 1.03
CA ARG A 128 -2.50 -11.09 0.38
C ARG A 128 -2.45 -9.90 1.34
N VAL A 129 -1.25 -9.47 1.66
CA VAL A 129 -1.01 -8.27 2.47
C VAL A 129 -0.73 -7.10 1.53
N SER A 130 -1.65 -6.14 1.53
CA SER A 130 -1.62 -4.95 0.69
C SER A 130 -1.39 -3.70 1.55
N VAL A 131 -0.80 -2.67 0.94
CA VAL A 131 -0.57 -1.38 1.59
C VAL A 131 -1.51 -0.35 0.98
N ARG A 132 -2.29 0.33 1.82
CA ARG A 132 -3.16 1.43 1.40
C ARG A 132 -2.38 2.74 1.31
N PRO A 133 -2.79 3.65 0.41
CA PRO A 133 -2.25 5.01 0.37
C PRO A 133 -2.33 5.68 1.75
N GLN A 134 -1.24 6.32 2.15
CA GLN A 134 -1.09 7.00 3.45
C GLN A 134 -0.58 8.43 3.25
N SER A 135 -0.81 9.28 4.25
CA SER A 135 -0.26 10.64 4.21
C SER A 135 1.25 10.63 4.49
N ASP A 136 1.92 11.71 4.06
CA ASP A 136 3.35 11.90 4.30
C ASP A 136 3.70 11.86 5.81
N SER A 137 2.84 12.44 6.66
CA SER A 137 3.02 12.40 8.12
C SER A 137 2.94 10.98 8.70
N VAL A 138 2.09 10.12 8.13
CA VAL A 138 2.01 8.71 8.55
C VAL A 138 3.24 7.95 8.06
N LEU A 139 3.68 8.17 6.81
CA LEU A 139 4.91 7.57 6.29
C LEU A 139 6.12 7.98 7.14
N HIS A 140 6.26 9.26 7.48
CA HIS A 140 7.27 9.77 8.40
C HIS A 140 7.24 9.04 9.74
N LEU A 141 6.08 8.94 10.38
CA LEU A 141 5.91 8.23 11.66
C LEU A 141 6.33 6.76 11.57
N LEU A 142 5.92 6.07 10.51
CA LEU A 142 6.17 4.63 10.33
C LEU A 142 7.61 4.30 9.89
N SER A 143 8.33 5.25 9.27
CA SER A 143 9.67 5.02 8.70
C SER A 143 10.72 4.62 9.74
N SER A 144 10.60 5.10 10.98
CA SER A 144 11.55 4.86 12.07
C SER A 144 11.01 3.94 13.16
N LEU A 145 9.77 3.46 13.02
CA LEU A 145 9.16 2.58 14.02
C LEU A 145 9.70 1.16 13.89
N SER A 146 10.35 0.69 14.95
CA SER A 146 10.72 -0.72 15.11
C SER A 146 9.50 -1.51 15.56
N LEU A 147 8.97 -2.36 14.68
CA LEU A 147 7.83 -3.22 14.95
C LEU A 147 7.98 -4.56 14.22
N SER A 148 7.41 -5.62 14.78
CA SER A 148 7.21 -6.89 14.10
C SER A 148 5.77 -7.00 13.61
N VAL A 149 5.62 -7.62 12.44
CA VAL A 149 4.32 -7.94 11.84
C VAL A 149 4.19 -9.44 11.84
N SER A 150 3.07 -9.95 12.34
CA SER A 150 2.76 -11.37 12.32
C SER A 150 1.42 -11.61 11.65
N LEU A 151 1.32 -12.70 10.93
CA LEU A 151 0.12 -13.12 10.21
C LEU A 151 -0.44 -14.39 10.84
N SER A 152 -1.76 -14.46 10.95
CA SER A 152 -2.49 -15.67 11.29
C SER A 152 -3.58 -15.93 10.27
N ALA A 153 -3.84 -17.20 9.97
CA ALA A 153 -4.94 -17.64 9.13
C ALA A 153 -5.81 -18.66 9.86
N SER A 154 -7.13 -18.54 9.70
CA SER A 154 -8.12 -19.50 10.20
C SER A 154 -9.22 -19.73 9.18
N LEU A 155 -9.85 -20.89 9.24
CA LEU A 155 -11.05 -21.20 8.45
C LEU A 155 -12.30 -20.98 9.29
N ARG A 156 -13.34 -20.40 8.69
CA ARG A 156 -14.58 -20.04 9.39
C ARG A 156 -15.32 -21.25 9.99
N GLY A 157 -15.18 -22.42 9.38
CA GLY A 157 -15.74 -23.69 9.86
C GLY A 157 -14.99 -24.34 11.03
N GLN A 158 -13.86 -23.76 11.48
CA GLN A 158 -13.16 -24.25 12.67
C GLN A 158 -13.88 -23.78 13.93
N SER A 159 -14.28 -24.71 14.80
CA SER A 159 -14.77 -24.36 16.13
C SER A 159 -13.67 -23.66 16.92
N PRO A 160 -13.97 -22.68 17.79
CA PRO A 160 -13.00 -22.13 18.73
C PRO A 160 -12.36 -23.27 19.52
N ILE A 161 -11.03 -23.39 19.46
CA ILE A 161 -10.28 -24.37 20.24
C ILE A 161 -10.60 -24.13 21.74
N PRO A 162 -10.95 -25.15 22.53
CA PRO A 162 -11.14 -24.99 23.96
C PRO A 162 -9.79 -24.70 24.64
N ILE A 163 -9.68 -23.46 25.13
CA ILE A 163 -8.92 -22.94 26.27
C ILE A 163 -7.94 -23.93 26.93
N LEU A 164 -6.64 -23.67 26.80
CA LEU A 164 -5.61 -24.06 27.78
C LEU A 164 -5.31 -22.84 28.68
N PRO A 165 -4.87 -23.04 29.95
CA PRO A 165 -5.18 -22.12 31.03
C PRO A 165 -4.47 -20.77 30.93
N LEU A 166 -5.18 -19.79 31.48
CA LEU A 166 -4.93 -18.35 31.52
C LEU A 166 -3.54 -17.96 32.03
N SER A 167 -2.69 -17.51 31.11
CA SER A 167 -1.59 -16.56 31.38
C SER A 167 -1.20 -15.75 30.14
N ALA A 168 -2.17 -15.24 29.38
CA ALA A 168 -1.90 -14.21 28.37
C ALA A 168 -3.16 -13.37 28.10
N LEU A 169 -3.08 -12.09 28.42
CA LEU A 169 -3.99 -11.08 27.90
C LEU A 169 -3.72 -10.91 26.39
N SER A 170 -4.29 -11.79 25.58
CA SER A 170 -4.34 -11.66 24.11
C SER A 170 -5.47 -12.55 23.59
N LEU A 171 -6.29 -11.98 22.69
CA LEU A 171 -7.48 -12.59 22.10
C LEU A 171 -7.29 -14.07 21.69
N PRO A 172 -8.37 -14.88 21.62
CA PRO A 172 -8.29 -16.24 21.11
C PRO A 172 -7.77 -16.22 19.67
N LEU A 173 -6.48 -16.53 19.48
CA LEU A 173 -5.88 -16.69 18.17
C LEU A 173 -6.37 -18.04 17.62
N SER A 174 -7.34 -17.99 16.72
CA SER A 174 -7.64 -19.12 15.85
C SER A 174 -6.62 -19.08 14.71
N GLY A 175 -5.70 -20.04 14.69
CA GLY A 175 -4.63 -20.15 13.67
C GLY A 175 -3.21 -20.08 14.22
N ARG A 176 -2.26 -20.64 13.48
CA ARG A 176 -0.82 -20.53 13.78
C ARG A 176 -0.35 -19.11 13.44
N LEU A 177 0.38 -18.48 14.37
CA LEU A 177 0.95 -17.15 14.17
C LEU A 177 2.35 -17.29 13.55
N VAL A 178 2.59 -16.59 12.44
CA VAL A 178 3.89 -16.58 11.74
C VAL A 178 4.38 -15.15 11.60
N GLN A 179 5.62 -14.90 12.00
CA GLN A 179 6.24 -13.58 11.87
C GLN A 179 6.65 -13.34 10.42
N LEU A 180 6.31 -12.18 9.88
CA LEU A 180 6.68 -11.75 8.54
C LEU A 180 7.98 -10.93 8.59
N PRO A 181 8.89 -11.09 7.60
CA PRO A 181 10.05 -10.23 7.46
C PRO A 181 9.59 -8.82 7.06
N TYR A 182 9.57 -7.88 7.99
CA TYR A 182 9.10 -6.52 7.76
C TYR A 182 10.26 -5.52 7.71
N LEU A 183 10.26 -4.66 6.68
CA LEU A 183 11.19 -3.55 6.52
C LEU A 183 10.40 -2.27 6.17
N PRO A 184 10.37 -1.25 7.04
CA PRO A 184 9.59 -0.05 6.79
C PRO A 184 10.15 0.75 5.60
N ALA A 185 9.27 1.48 4.96
CA ALA A 185 9.59 2.44 3.92
C ALA A 185 10.35 3.63 4.53
N PHE A 186 11.38 4.11 3.84
CA PHE A 186 12.08 5.33 4.23
C PHE A 186 11.21 6.55 3.94
N HIS A 187 11.49 7.65 4.65
CA HIS A 187 10.83 8.93 4.43
C HIS A 187 11.85 9.99 4.02
N CYS A 188 11.58 10.67 2.91
CA CYS A 188 12.33 11.84 2.48
C CYS A 188 11.38 13.05 2.52
N PRO A 189 11.56 13.99 3.47
CA PRO A 189 10.66 15.13 3.64
C PRO A 189 10.75 16.14 2.50
N VAL A 190 11.77 16.04 1.65
CA VAL A 190 12.05 16.98 0.58
C VAL A 190 11.75 16.33 -0.77
N SER A 191 10.98 17.02 -1.60
CA SER A 191 10.68 16.64 -2.99
C SER A 191 11.42 17.50 -4.01
N PHE A 192 11.92 18.68 -3.62
CA PHE A 192 12.78 19.49 -4.46
C PHE A 192 13.81 20.29 -3.67
N LEU A 193 14.95 20.56 -4.30
CA LEU A 193 16.01 21.46 -3.82
C LEU A 193 16.23 22.59 -4.82
N VAL A 194 16.65 23.74 -4.31
CA VAL A 194 17.04 24.89 -5.13
C VAL A 194 18.46 25.27 -4.78
N LEU A 195 19.30 25.36 -5.80
CA LEU A 195 20.69 25.79 -5.70
C LEU A 195 20.86 27.09 -6.48
N SER A 196 21.77 27.95 -6.02
CA SER A 196 22.17 29.18 -6.72
C SER A 196 23.66 29.45 -6.54
N ALA A 197 24.20 30.48 -7.18
CA ALA A 197 25.60 30.83 -6.97
C ALA A 197 25.85 31.37 -5.53
N LEU A 198 24.85 32.01 -4.90
CA LEU A 198 24.91 32.39 -3.48
C LEU A 198 24.73 31.21 -2.52
N GLN A 199 23.97 30.19 -2.91
CA GLN A 199 23.72 28.97 -2.13
C GLN A 199 24.03 27.75 -3.00
N PRO A 200 25.32 27.44 -3.23
CA PRO A 200 25.73 26.38 -4.16
C PRO A 200 25.60 24.98 -3.54
N VAL A 201 25.19 24.91 -2.27
CA VAL A 201 25.03 23.68 -1.50
C VAL A 201 23.66 23.68 -0.84
N ALA A 202 22.94 22.57 -0.94
CA ALA A 202 21.75 22.30 -0.16
C ALA A 202 21.84 20.92 0.48
N GLU A 203 21.22 20.74 1.64
CA GLU A 203 21.22 19.47 2.35
C GLU A 203 19.81 18.92 2.43
N PHE A 204 19.71 17.59 2.34
CA PHE A 204 18.47 16.88 2.64
C PHE A 204 18.78 15.66 3.50
N SER A 205 17.76 15.17 4.18
CA SER A 205 17.89 14.05 5.09
C SER A 205 16.83 12.99 4.81
N VAL A 206 17.21 11.72 4.93
CA VAL A 206 16.33 10.58 4.77
C VAL A 206 16.18 9.90 6.13
N LEU A 207 14.95 9.59 6.51
CA LEU A 207 14.60 8.89 7.75
C LEU A 207 14.29 7.43 7.46
N GLY A 208 14.71 6.53 8.34
CA GLY A 208 14.48 5.10 8.15
C GLY A 208 15.14 4.27 9.24
N THR A 209 14.89 2.97 9.23
CA THR A 209 15.66 2.03 10.08
C THR A 209 17.08 1.88 9.56
N LYS A 210 17.96 1.39 10.42
CA LYS A 210 19.38 1.22 10.10
C LYS A 210 19.60 0.34 8.86
N GLU A 211 18.80 -0.70 8.71
CA GLU A 211 18.85 -1.67 7.61
C GLU A 211 18.44 -1.04 6.28
N VAL A 212 17.41 -0.19 6.29
CA VAL A 212 16.96 0.53 5.08
C VAL A 212 18.01 1.56 4.68
N LEU A 213 18.46 2.37 5.64
CA LEU A 213 19.40 3.47 5.38
C LEU A 213 20.76 2.97 4.87
N SER A 214 21.25 1.81 5.36
CA SER A 214 22.49 1.21 4.86
C SER A 214 22.36 0.63 3.45
N ALA A 215 21.14 0.33 3.01
CA ALA A 215 20.85 -0.24 1.70
C ALA A 215 20.50 0.81 0.63
N LEU A 216 20.34 2.08 1.02
CA LEU A 216 19.99 3.18 0.13
C LEU A 216 21.07 3.46 -0.91
N ARG A 217 20.63 3.71 -2.13
CA ARG A 217 21.44 4.14 -3.27
C ARG A 217 20.89 5.44 -3.82
N PHE A 218 21.82 6.32 -4.19
CA PHE A 218 21.53 7.63 -4.74
C PHE A 218 22.10 7.68 -6.16
N HIS A 219 21.29 8.14 -7.10
CA HIS A 219 21.71 8.29 -8.49
C HIS A 219 21.21 9.65 -9.01
N SER A 220 22.12 10.43 -9.60
CA SER A 220 21.81 11.70 -10.27
C SER A 220 21.79 11.46 -11.78
N ASP A 221 20.77 11.97 -12.45
CA ASP A 221 20.67 11.93 -13.92
C ASP A 221 21.49 13.03 -14.63
N SER A 222 22.05 13.97 -13.86
CA SER A 222 22.82 15.11 -14.36
C SER A 222 24.23 15.14 -13.81
N THR A 223 25.20 15.50 -14.67
CA THR A 223 26.60 15.76 -14.30
C THR A 223 26.80 17.12 -13.64
N ASP A 224 25.82 18.02 -13.70
CA ASP A 224 25.89 19.35 -13.12
C ASP A 224 25.54 19.37 -11.62
N VAL A 225 25.02 18.26 -11.11
CA VAL A 225 24.63 18.09 -9.71
C VAL A 225 25.44 16.94 -9.11
N LEU A 226 26.19 17.25 -8.05
CA LEU A 226 27.05 16.29 -7.35
C LEU A 226 26.49 16.00 -5.95
N LEU A 227 26.69 14.77 -5.49
CA LEU A 227 26.24 14.28 -4.19
C LEU A 227 27.44 14.06 -3.27
N SER A 228 27.33 14.44 -2.00
CA SER A 228 28.30 14.05 -0.96
C SER A 228 28.24 12.55 -0.69
N GLU A 229 29.26 12.06 0.02
CA GLU A 229 29.11 10.81 0.75
C GLU A 229 28.00 10.97 1.81
N PRO A 230 27.14 9.94 1.99
CA PRO A 230 26.06 10.00 2.96
C PRO A 230 26.62 9.90 4.38
N SER A 231 26.23 10.85 5.23
CA SER A 231 26.57 10.85 6.64
C SER A 231 25.41 10.31 7.47
N GLN A 232 25.64 9.24 8.24
CA GLN A 232 24.59 8.63 9.05
C GLN A 232 24.65 9.16 10.49
N SER A 233 23.52 9.68 10.96
CA SER A 233 23.31 10.10 12.35
C SER A 233 22.02 9.45 12.84
N ASP A 234 22.09 8.63 13.90
CA ASP A 234 20.98 7.90 14.56
C ASP A 234 19.57 8.01 13.89
N GLY A 235 19.21 7.02 13.06
CA GLY A 235 17.91 6.94 12.38
C GLY A 235 17.72 7.91 11.19
N ARG A 236 18.75 8.65 10.82
CA ARG A 236 18.74 9.63 9.74
C ARG A 236 20.02 9.59 8.90
N LEU A 237 19.87 9.72 7.60
CA LEU A 237 20.97 9.81 6.64
C LEU A 237 20.95 11.21 6.03
N VAL A 238 22.04 11.97 6.15
CA VAL A 238 22.14 13.34 5.65
C VAL A 238 23.09 13.37 4.46
N LEU A 239 22.64 14.02 3.38
CA LEU A 239 23.39 14.20 2.15
C LEU A 239 23.38 15.67 1.77
N SER A 240 24.53 16.13 1.27
CA SER A 240 24.70 17.46 0.73
C SER A 240 24.77 17.38 -0.80
N VAL A 241 24.09 18.30 -1.47
CA VAL A 241 23.98 18.40 -2.93
C VAL A 241 24.66 19.67 -3.37
N TYR A 242 25.58 19.56 -4.34
CA TYR A 242 26.42 20.65 -4.80
C TYR A 242 26.23 20.91 -6.29
N ILE A 243 26.35 22.18 -6.68
CA ILE A 243 26.52 22.55 -8.09
C ILE A 243 27.94 22.16 -8.55
N SER A 244 28.04 21.46 -9.67
CA SER A 244 29.33 21.14 -10.30
C SER A 244 30.05 22.41 -10.77
N THR A 245 31.37 22.45 -10.55
CA THR A 245 32.23 23.56 -10.99
C THR A 245 32.35 23.66 -12.53
N SER A 246 31.95 22.62 -13.27
CA SER A 246 31.89 22.63 -14.74
C SER A 246 30.81 23.57 -15.28
N TRP A 247 29.69 23.72 -14.58
CA TRP A 247 28.59 24.59 -14.99
C TRP A 247 28.95 26.08 -14.93
N VAL A 248 29.81 26.49 -13.99
CA VAL A 248 30.19 27.90 -13.78
C VAL A 248 30.84 28.53 -15.03
N LYS A 249 31.20 27.72 -16.04
CA LYS A 249 31.74 28.17 -17.34
C LYS A 249 30.70 28.29 -18.47
N GLY A 250 29.49 27.75 -18.31
CA GLY A 250 28.41 27.77 -19.32
C GLY A 250 27.37 28.85 -19.03
N GLN A 251 27.18 29.81 -19.94
CA GLN A 251 26.26 30.94 -19.78
C GLN A 251 24.76 30.57 -19.77
N ALA A 252 24.39 29.28 -19.90
CA ALA A 252 23.00 28.83 -19.91
C ALA A 252 22.64 28.12 -18.59
N LEU A 253 21.40 28.36 -18.12
CA LEU A 253 20.87 27.67 -16.94
C LEU A 253 20.65 26.19 -17.28
N PRO A 254 21.13 25.25 -16.46
CA PRO A 254 20.99 23.83 -16.74
C PRO A 254 19.54 23.40 -16.50
N PRO A 255 19.07 22.33 -17.17
CA PRO A 255 17.75 21.78 -16.91
C PRO A 255 17.64 21.25 -15.47
N PRO A 256 16.43 21.13 -14.91
CA PRO A 256 16.24 20.47 -13.62
C PRO A 256 16.81 19.05 -13.64
N ALA A 257 17.55 18.70 -12.60
CA ALA A 257 18.11 17.35 -12.43
C ALA A 257 17.24 16.52 -11.48
N ASN A 258 17.25 15.21 -11.64
CA ASN A 258 16.60 14.28 -10.74
C ASN A 258 17.64 13.46 -9.97
N ILE A 259 17.49 13.44 -8.65
CA ILE A 259 18.19 12.51 -7.78
C ILE A 259 17.19 11.41 -7.39
N THR A 260 17.45 10.20 -7.83
CA THR A 260 16.65 9.02 -7.49
C THR A 260 17.23 8.31 -6.29
N LEU A 261 16.40 8.14 -5.26
CA LEU A 261 16.67 7.35 -4.07
C LEU A 261 16.00 5.99 -4.24
N SER A 262 16.76 4.91 -4.04
CA SER A 262 16.26 3.55 -4.18
C SER A 262 16.91 2.62 -3.15
N SER A 263 16.25 1.51 -2.83
CA SER A 263 16.83 0.43 -2.03
C SER A 263 16.79 -0.87 -2.82
N HIS A 264 17.74 -1.75 -2.55
CA HIS A 264 17.71 -3.12 -3.09
C HIS A 264 16.91 -4.09 -2.19
N LEU A 265 16.55 -3.66 -0.98
CA LEU A 265 15.77 -4.47 -0.03
C LEU A 265 14.26 -4.24 -0.15
N THR A 266 13.85 -3.08 -0.68
CA THR A 266 12.43 -2.71 -0.86
C THR A 266 12.22 -2.13 -2.26
N PRO A 267 11.00 -2.27 -2.83
CA PRO A 267 10.68 -1.69 -4.13
C PRO A 267 10.50 -0.17 -4.11
N GLN A 268 10.71 0.47 -2.96
CA GLN A 268 10.47 1.90 -2.80
C GLN A 268 11.48 2.72 -3.60
N THR A 269 10.96 3.70 -4.34
CA THR A 269 11.75 4.71 -5.04
C THR A 269 11.21 6.09 -4.72
N HIS A 270 12.10 7.07 -4.57
CA HIS A 270 11.75 8.48 -4.37
C HIS A 270 12.58 9.35 -5.30
N VAL A 271 11.96 10.33 -5.94
CA VAL A 271 12.62 11.23 -6.88
C VAL A 271 12.64 12.64 -6.29
N LEU A 272 13.84 13.18 -6.12
CA LEU A 272 14.10 14.54 -5.66
C LEU A 272 14.53 15.40 -6.84
N MET A 273 13.79 16.47 -7.12
CA MET A 273 14.13 17.41 -8.21
C MET A 273 15.08 18.51 -7.73
N VAL A 274 16.11 18.83 -8.50
CA VAL A 274 17.07 19.89 -8.18
C VAL A 274 16.99 20.98 -9.25
N TYR A 275 16.71 22.20 -8.81
CA TYR A 275 16.65 23.38 -9.66
C TYR A 275 17.88 24.25 -9.42
N ILE A 276 18.58 24.62 -10.48
CA ILE A 276 19.64 25.62 -10.42
C ILE A 276 19.06 26.95 -10.91
N THR A 277 19.25 28.02 -10.14
CA THR A 277 18.70 29.34 -10.44
C THR A 277 19.81 30.39 -10.55
N ALA A 278 19.62 31.37 -11.44
CA ALA A 278 20.48 32.55 -11.51
C ALA A 278 20.11 33.52 -10.37
N ASP A 279 21.12 34.16 -9.76
CA ASP A 279 20.94 35.09 -8.64
C ASP A 279 20.04 36.26 -9.02
N SER A 280 18.75 36.11 -8.76
CA SER A 280 17.76 37.16 -8.68
C SER A 280 16.86 36.80 -7.51
N GLU A 281 16.70 37.72 -6.56
CA GLU A 281 16.00 37.51 -5.28
C GLU A 281 14.69 36.72 -5.45
N VAL A 282 14.65 35.48 -4.96
CA VAL A 282 13.40 34.70 -4.92
C VAL A 282 12.66 35.03 -3.63
N LYS A 283 11.64 35.91 -3.72
CA LYS A 283 10.58 35.96 -2.70
C LYS A 283 9.64 34.77 -2.90
N ILE A 284 9.86 33.71 -2.12
CA ILE A 284 8.91 32.59 -2.06
C ILE A 284 7.70 33.03 -1.23
N VAL A 285 6.57 33.30 -1.90
CA VAL A 285 5.26 33.35 -1.22
C VAL A 285 4.69 31.94 -1.28
N MET A 286 4.65 31.24 -0.15
CA MET A 286 3.90 30.00 -0.05
C MET A 286 2.40 30.33 -0.16
N ALA A 287 1.81 30.07 -1.33
CA ALA A 287 0.36 29.99 -1.45
C ALA A 287 -0.05 28.54 -1.15
N THR A 288 -0.67 28.32 0.00
CA THR A 288 -1.52 27.15 0.20
C THR A 288 -2.59 27.16 -0.90
N THR A 289 -2.72 26.04 -1.59
CA THR A 289 -3.54 25.77 -2.80
C THR A 289 -2.95 26.20 -4.14
N ALA A 290 -2.46 25.17 -4.85
CA ALA A 290 -2.15 25.03 -6.27
C ALA A 290 -2.48 26.24 -7.19
N THR A 291 -1.50 27.11 -7.45
CA THR A 291 -1.11 27.58 -8.80
C THR A 291 0.23 28.34 -8.68
N LEU A 292 1.26 27.93 -9.43
CA LEU A 292 2.57 28.61 -9.43
C LEU A 292 2.53 29.77 -10.44
N PHE A 293 2.61 31.03 -9.97
CA PHE A 293 2.85 32.19 -10.84
C PHE A 293 4.28 32.69 -10.65
N ILE A 294 5.09 32.65 -11.72
CA ILE A 294 6.40 33.29 -11.78
C ILE A 294 6.17 34.76 -12.16
N VAL A 295 6.33 35.67 -11.20
CA VAL A 295 6.28 37.12 -11.48
C VAL A 295 7.69 37.59 -11.87
N ALA A 296 7.99 37.60 -13.17
CA ALA A 296 9.13 38.32 -13.72
C ALA A 296 8.76 39.81 -13.86
N ARG A 297 9.35 40.66 -13.02
CA ARG A 297 9.12 42.12 -13.08
C ARG A 297 9.94 42.70 -14.22
N SER A 298 9.31 43.00 -15.35
CA SER A 298 9.89 43.88 -16.38
C SER A 298 8.91 44.98 -16.81
N ARG A 299 9.52 46.09 -17.21
CA ARG A 299 9.06 47.48 -17.38
C ARG A 299 7.64 47.76 -17.92
N THR A 300 7.00 48.75 -17.26
CA THR A 300 6.07 49.80 -17.75
C THR A 300 5.12 49.49 -18.91
N VAL A 301 3.81 49.49 -18.61
CA VAL A 301 2.75 49.97 -19.52
C VAL A 301 1.69 50.72 -18.69
N ARG A 302 1.41 51.97 -19.05
CA ARG A 302 0.26 52.75 -18.52
C ARG A 302 -1.03 52.23 -19.16
N PHE A 303 -2.05 51.96 -18.36
CA PHE A 303 -3.45 52.07 -18.79
C PHE A 303 -4.32 52.54 -17.62
N SER A 304 -5.01 53.66 -17.80
CA SER A 304 -6.24 54.00 -17.08
C SER A 304 -7.39 53.18 -17.67
N PRO A 305 -8.45 52.86 -16.91
CA PRO A 305 -9.64 53.68 -17.04
C PRO A 305 -10.51 53.81 -15.77
N TRP A 306 -11.24 54.92 -15.74
CA TRP A 306 -12.48 55.12 -14.99
C TRP A 306 -13.62 54.25 -15.56
N ILE A 307 -14.59 53.91 -14.69
CA ILE A 307 -16.06 53.91 -14.87
C ILE A 307 -16.70 52.75 -14.07
N ARG A 308 -17.43 53.11 -13.01
CA ARG A 308 -18.63 52.37 -12.52
C ARG A 308 -19.86 52.90 -13.24
N PRO A 309 -20.93 52.10 -13.39
CA PRO A 309 -22.11 52.32 -12.53
C PRO A 309 -22.80 50.98 -12.12
N SER A 310 -23.26 50.82 -10.85
CA SER A 310 -24.69 50.81 -10.38
C SER A 310 -25.57 49.74 -11.07
N SER A 311 -26.43 48.90 -10.50
CA SER A 311 -27.23 48.80 -9.26
C SER A 311 -28.05 47.46 -9.39
N PRO A 312 -28.71 46.91 -8.35
CA PRO A 312 -29.29 45.56 -8.30
C PRO A 312 -30.77 45.52 -8.72
N ASP A 313 -31.30 44.30 -8.98
CA ASP A 313 -32.68 43.83 -8.66
C ASP A 313 -33.18 42.75 -9.63
N THR A 314 -33.49 41.55 -9.12
CA THR A 314 -34.71 40.73 -9.34
C THR A 314 -34.50 39.34 -8.71
N GLU A 315 -35.12 39.09 -7.54
CA GLU A 315 -36.33 38.26 -7.34
C GLU A 315 -36.23 36.81 -7.86
N ARG A 316 -36.12 35.79 -6.99
CA ARG A 316 -37.14 35.09 -6.15
C ARG A 316 -37.88 33.93 -6.87
N ILE A 317 -37.88 32.78 -6.15
CA ILE A 317 -38.88 31.69 -6.10
C ILE A 317 -38.71 30.53 -7.12
N LEU A 318 -38.44 29.31 -6.63
CA LEU A 318 -39.36 28.15 -6.69
C LEU A 318 -38.84 26.87 -5.97
N ARG A 319 -39.50 26.56 -4.85
CA ARG A 319 -40.01 25.27 -4.32
C ARG A 319 -39.14 24.00 -4.14
N ARG A 320 -39.04 23.65 -2.84
CA ARG A 320 -39.21 22.33 -2.16
C ARG A 320 -39.68 21.12 -3.00
N ARG A 321 -39.09 19.94 -2.71
CA ARG A 321 -39.80 18.64 -2.60
C ARG A 321 -39.12 17.73 -1.56
N ASN A 322 -39.91 17.35 -0.55
CA ASN A 322 -39.71 16.21 0.37
C ASN A 322 -40.24 14.92 -0.28
N TRP A 323 -39.62 13.77 0.03
CA TRP A 323 -40.25 12.43 0.16
C TRP A 323 -39.36 11.64 1.16
N LEU A 324 -39.75 11.43 2.42
CA LEU A 324 -40.60 10.38 2.99
C LEU A 324 -40.13 8.94 2.68
N TRP A 325 -39.65 8.27 3.73
CA TRP A 325 -39.45 6.82 3.83
C TRP A 325 -40.64 6.21 4.57
N SER A 326 -41.08 5.03 4.13
CA SER A 326 -42.03 4.17 4.84
C SER A 326 -41.52 2.72 4.84
N THR A 327 -41.67 2.10 6.03
CA THR A 327 -41.66 0.68 6.41
C THR A 327 -40.37 -0.12 6.23
#